data_AF-G0UM30-F1
#
_entry.id   AF-G0UM30-F1
#
_cell.length_a   1.000
_cell.length_b   1.000
_cell.length_c   1.000
_cell.angle_alpha   90.00
_cell.angle_beta   90.00
_cell.angle_gamma   90.00
#
_symmetry.space_group_name_H-M   'P 1'
#
loop_
_entity.id
_entity.type
_entity.pdbx_description
1 polymer ?
#
loop_
_entity_poly.entity_id
_entity_poly.type
_entity_poly.pdbx_seq_one_letter_code
_entity_poly.pdbx_strand_id
1 'polypeptide(L)'
;MSGSDACSVTVTVSLSVLCVCLTFLFFFCRPLCLSLSIYIYVIIHLLLILISSFFYFLRLMFSKLRETVCITGRHFSQHNAAILWSNAVVWGYPSNVWVPAELVKRLSLRRSSRYPAPPISISAENGVRAFYNSSQLVCPEEELFAKVGAFVEAQRIMKEMSGGNEDMWPLNTNGEQLPPHFAREVRKRKILTEAIAQSRYWATEDEAACIFGSPFVPSFLTPERAVVLSGGPRCARLLYYNVCGTQRPDVFSSETCRHYRPVNFHGQAYDTKVAVQMKAHAIRYCCLDSLMWVTTSRAARAGVRLRSGVKPLVMYVGDIVSFVNVAMTDNPERLHGLSPSQTTHHSEECPLTGRLSKW
;
A
#
# COMPACT_ATOMS: atom_id res chain seq x y z
N MET A 1 -49.28 -23.06 107.63
CA MET A 1 -48.84 -23.86 108.78
C MET A 1 -48.28 -25.16 108.19
N SER A 2 -46.95 -25.30 108.21
CA SER A 2 -46.21 -26.35 108.94
C SER A 2 -46.41 -27.75 108.35
N GLY A 3 -45.42 -28.54 107.96
CA GLY A 3 -43.96 -28.53 108.08
C GLY A 3 -43.48 -29.77 107.30
N SER A 4 -42.22 -29.79 106.86
CA SER A 4 -41.15 -30.57 107.49
C SER A 4 -40.74 -31.79 106.65
N ASP A 5 -39.59 -31.63 106.01
CA ASP A 5 -38.42 -32.54 105.99
C ASP A 5 -38.40 -33.93 105.33
N ALA A 6 -37.27 -34.07 104.62
CA ALA A 6 -36.39 -35.23 104.45
C ALA A 6 -36.77 -36.33 103.44
N CYS A 7 -35.96 -36.46 102.38
CA CYS A 7 -34.93 -37.52 102.34
C CYS A 7 -33.97 -37.34 101.15
N SER A 8 -32.68 -37.23 101.47
CA SER A 8 -31.53 -37.27 100.56
C SER A 8 -30.97 -38.69 100.58
N VAL A 9 -31.05 -39.45 99.48
CA VAL A 9 -30.26 -40.67 99.25
C VAL A 9 -29.99 -40.84 97.74
N THR A 10 -28.78 -40.45 97.33
CA THR A 10 -27.84 -41.24 96.51
C THR A 10 -28.36 -41.87 95.20
N VAL A 11 -28.18 -41.17 94.07
CA VAL A 11 -28.04 -41.78 92.73
C VAL A 11 -26.69 -41.37 92.16
N THR A 12 -25.63 -41.99 92.68
CA THR A 12 -24.26 -41.91 92.16
C THR A 12 -23.79 -43.26 91.66
N VAL A 13 -24.54 -43.86 90.73
CA VAL A 13 -24.04 -44.98 89.89
C VAL A 13 -24.75 -44.92 88.53
N SER A 14 -24.29 -44.07 87.61
CA SER A 14 -24.65 -44.17 86.18
C SER A 14 -23.72 -43.37 85.23
N LEU A 15 -22.95 -42.40 85.72
CA LEU A 15 -22.01 -41.64 84.89
C LEU A 15 -20.68 -42.37 84.60
N SER A 16 -20.22 -43.25 85.50
CA SER A 16 -18.98 -44.01 85.30
C SER A 16 -19.12 -45.07 84.21
N VAL A 17 -20.26 -45.76 84.13
CA VAL A 17 -20.53 -46.77 83.09
C VAL A 17 -20.71 -46.10 81.72
N LEU A 18 -21.38 -44.94 81.65
CA LEU A 18 -21.53 -44.18 80.41
C LEU A 18 -20.17 -43.65 79.89
N CYS A 19 -19.29 -43.22 80.81
CA CYS A 19 -17.97 -42.70 80.46
C CYS A 19 -17.02 -43.81 79.99
N VAL A 20 -17.12 -45.02 80.56
CA VAL A 20 -16.37 -46.21 80.11
C VAL A 20 -16.88 -46.72 78.76
N CYS A 21 -18.19 -46.74 78.51
CA CYS A 21 -18.74 -47.12 77.21
C CYS A 21 -18.37 -46.12 76.09
N LEU A 22 -18.36 -44.81 76.37
CA LEU A 22 -17.95 -43.79 75.41
C LEU A 22 -16.44 -43.81 75.13
N THR A 23 -15.59 -44.10 76.12
CA THR A 23 -14.16 -44.28 75.90
C THR A 23 -13.84 -45.58 75.14
N PHE A 24 -14.60 -46.65 75.36
CA PHE A 24 -14.45 -47.90 74.60
C PHE A 24 -14.84 -47.73 73.12
N LEU A 25 -15.92 -47.00 72.82
CA LEU A 25 -16.31 -46.62 71.46
C LEU A 25 -15.27 -45.71 70.79
N PHE A 26 -14.69 -44.76 71.53
CA PHE A 26 -13.63 -43.89 71.01
C PHE A 26 -12.31 -44.63 70.75
N PHE A 27 -12.01 -45.67 71.53
CA PHE A 27 -10.79 -46.47 71.35
C PHE A 27 -10.91 -47.49 70.21
N PHE A 28 -12.08 -48.13 70.05
CA PHE A 28 -12.29 -49.13 69.00
C PHE A 28 -12.68 -48.56 67.63
N CYS A 29 -13.27 -47.36 67.55
CA CYS A 29 -13.51 -46.69 66.25
C CYS A 29 -12.32 -45.82 65.78
N ARG A 30 -11.34 -45.53 66.64
CA ARG A 30 -10.14 -44.74 66.26
C ARG A 30 -9.33 -45.31 65.10
N PRO A 31 -9.03 -46.63 64.99
CA PRO A 31 -8.25 -47.12 63.86
C PRO A 31 -9.02 -47.07 62.53
N LEU A 32 -10.35 -47.21 62.55
CA LEU A 32 -11.19 -47.10 61.35
C LEU A 32 -11.44 -45.64 60.94
N CYS A 33 -11.67 -44.72 61.88
CA CYS A 33 -11.82 -43.29 61.58
C CYS A 33 -10.51 -42.61 61.16
N LEU A 34 -9.37 -42.99 61.75
CA LEU A 34 -8.05 -42.52 61.30
C LEU A 34 -7.73 -43.05 59.90
N SER A 35 -8.05 -44.31 59.61
CA SER A 35 -7.88 -44.89 58.28
C SER A 35 -8.73 -44.17 57.23
N LEU A 36 -10.01 -43.88 57.52
CA LEU A 36 -10.88 -43.15 56.60
C LEU A 36 -10.43 -41.70 56.39
N SER A 37 -9.98 -41.02 57.45
CA SER A 37 -9.46 -39.65 57.37
C SER A 37 -8.19 -39.56 56.55
N ILE A 38 -7.28 -40.53 56.71
CA ILE A 38 -6.05 -40.62 55.90
C ILE A 38 -6.41 -40.90 54.44
N TYR A 39 -7.37 -41.80 54.18
CA TYR A 39 -7.80 -42.13 52.82
C TYR A 39 -8.43 -40.93 52.09
N ILE A 40 -9.32 -40.18 52.76
CA ILE A 40 -9.92 -38.95 52.22
C ILE A 40 -8.84 -37.89 51.94
N TYR A 41 -7.90 -37.71 52.87
CA TYR A 41 -6.79 -36.77 52.69
C TYR A 41 -5.93 -37.12 51.47
N VAL A 42 -5.59 -38.41 51.30
CA VAL A 42 -4.82 -38.89 50.15
C VAL A 42 -5.58 -38.68 48.83
N ILE A 43 -6.89 -38.96 48.78
CA ILE A 43 -7.70 -38.72 47.58
C ILE A 43 -7.74 -37.24 47.22
N ILE A 44 -8.01 -36.35 48.19
CA ILE A 44 -8.04 -34.91 47.95
C ILE A 44 -6.67 -34.42 47.45
N HIS A 45 -5.59 -34.91 48.05
CA HIS A 45 -4.24 -34.51 47.66
C HIS A 45 -3.88 -34.99 46.24
N LEU A 46 -4.26 -36.23 45.87
CA LEU A 46 -4.11 -36.75 44.50
C LEU A 46 -4.95 -35.95 43.50
N LEU A 47 -6.19 -35.57 43.86
CA LEU A 47 -7.06 -34.76 43.01
C LEU A 47 -6.46 -33.37 42.76
N LEU A 48 -5.89 -32.74 43.80
CA LEU A 48 -5.20 -31.46 43.68
C LEU A 48 -3.93 -31.56 42.83
N ILE A 49 -3.17 -32.65 42.95
CA ILE A 49 -2.00 -32.91 42.09
C ILE A 49 -2.43 -33.08 40.63
N LEU A 50 -3.51 -33.82 40.36
CA LEU A 50 -4.05 -33.98 39.01
C LEU A 50 -4.55 -32.66 38.42
N ILE A 51 -5.28 -31.87 39.20
CA ILE A 51 -5.75 -30.54 38.79
C ILE A 51 -4.56 -29.60 38.53
N SER A 52 -3.57 -29.56 39.42
CA SER A 52 -2.37 -28.74 39.25
C SER A 52 -1.55 -29.20 38.04
N SER A 53 -1.43 -30.50 37.80
CA SER A 53 -0.71 -31.07 36.66
C SER A 53 -1.45 -30.79 35.35
N PHE A 54 -2.78 -30.82 35.36
CA PHE A 54 -3.63 -30.42 34.24
C PHE A 54 -3.47 -28.92 33.93
N PHE A 55 -3.49 -28.05 34.96
CA PHE A 55 -3.24 -26.62 34.77
C PHE A 55 -1.80 -26.32 34.34
N TYR A 56 -0.81 -27.06 34.82
CA TYR A 56 0.58 -26.92 34.38
C TYR A 56 0.76 -27.38 32.93
N PHE A 57 0.15 -28.50 32.54
CA PHE A 57 0.13 -28.98 31.16
C PHE A 57 -0.59 -28.01 30.23
N LEU A 58 -1.74 -27.48 30.65
CA LEU A 58 -2.41 -26.39 29.96
C LEU A 58 -1.48 -25.18 29.84
N ARG A 59 -0.82 -24.74 30.92
CA ARG A 59 0.10 -23.60 30.91
C ARG A 59 1.31 -23.81 30.00
N LEU A 60 1.86 -25.02 29.91
CA LEU A 60 2.96 -25.39 29.01
C LEU A 60 2.51 -25.46 27.55
N MET A 61 1.29 -25.94 27.31
CA MET A 61 0.61 -25.84 26.02
C MET A 61 0.41 -24.37 25.64
N PHE A 62 -0.03 -23.52 26.59
CA PHE A 62 -0.23 -22.08 26.41
C PHE A 62 1.09 -21.32 26.20
N SER A 63 2.21 -21.73 26.83
CA SER A 63 3.51 -21.03 26.72
C SER A 63 4.24 -21.25 25.40
N LYS A 64 3.85 -22.27 24.62
CA LYS A 64 4.32 -22.48 23.24
C LYS A 64 3.33 -22.01 22.19
N LEU A 65 2.22 -21.37 22.59
CA LEU A 65 1.28 -20.82 21.63
C LEU A 65 1.94 -19.68 20.89
N ARG A 66 2.24 -19.95 19.62
CA ARG A 66 2.48 -18.90 18.65
C ARG A 66 1.31 -17.93 18.73
N GLU A 67 1.63 -16.68 19.03
CA GLU A 67 0.63 -15.63 19.21
C GLU A 67 -0.32 -15.60 18.00
N THR A 68 -1.62 -15.47 18.22
CA THR A 68 -2.57 -15.35 17.11
C THR A 68 -2.39 -13.98 16.47
N VAL A 69 -1.89 -13.94 15.23
CA VAL A 69 -1.46 -12.69 14.58
C VAL A 69 -2.29 -12.43 13.32
N CYS A 70 -2.66 -11.16 13.12
CA CYS A 70 -3.23 -10.73 11.85
C CYS A 70 -2.12 -10.53 10.82
N ILE A 71 -2.31 -10.94 9.57
CA ILE A 71 -1.34 -10.78 8.47
C ILE A 71 -0.89 -9.32 8.25
N THR A 72 -1.67 -8.34 8.73
CA THR A 72 -1.34 -6.91 8.68
C THR A 72 -0.38 -6.45 9.79
N GLY A 73 0.06 -7.35 10.68
CA GLY A 73 0.88 -7.04 11.85
C GLY A 73 0.09 -6.46 13.04
N ARG A 74 -1.24 -6.38 12.96
CA ARG A 74 -2.08 -5.92 14.07
C ARG A 74 -2.37 -7.05 15.06
N HIS A 75 -2.37 -6.73 16.34
CA HIS A 75 -2.76 -7.66 17.40
C HIS A 75 -4.29 -7.72 17.51
N PHE A 76 -4.81 -8.91 17.80
CA PHE A 76 -6.21 -9.10 18.18
C PHE A 76 -6.38 -8.78 19.67
N SER A 77 -7.59 -8.37 20.08
CA SER A 77 -7.93 -8.36 21.50
C SER A 77 -7.82 -9.79 22.07
N GLN A 78 -7.54 -9.93 23.36
CA GLN A 78 -7.37 -11.24 23.99
C GLN A 78 -8.59 -12.16 23.76
N HIS A 79 -9.80 -11.60 23.84
CA HIS A 79 -11.03 -12.34 23.57
C HIS A 79 -11.12 -12.85 22.12
N ASN A 80 -10.84 -11.98 21.14
CA ASN A 80 -10.88 -12.37 19.73
C ASN A 80 -9.74 -13.35 19.37
N ALA A 81 -8.55 -13.17 19.95
CA ALA A 81 -7.44 -14.10 19.81
C ALA A 81 -7.82 -15.49 20.34
N ALA A 82 -8.48 -15.57 21.50
CA ALA A 82 -8.96 -16.83 22.05
C ALA A 82 -10.00 -17.51 21.14
N ILE A 83 -10.97 -16.76 20.60
CA ILE A 83 -11.97 -17.30 19.65
C ILE A 83 -11.28 -17.88 18.42
N LEU A 84 -10.39 -17.11 17.78
CA LEU A 84 -9.69 -17.52 16.58
C LEU A 84 -8.81 -18.75 16.86
N TRP A 85 -8.05 -18.72 17.94
CA TRP A 85 -7.21 -19.83 18.36
C TRP A 85 -8.02 -21.10 18.62
N SER A 86 -9.11 -21.03 19.39
CA SER A 86 -9.97 -22.18 19.65
C SER A 86 -10.54 -22.76 18.35
N ASN A 87 -10.92 -21.91 17.39
CA ASN A 87 -11.33 -22.37 16.06
C ASN A 87 -10.18 -23.05 15.30
N ALA A 88 -8.96 -22.49 15.32
CA ALA A 88 -7.82 -23.15 14.70
C ALA A 88 -7.57 -24.55 15.27
N VAL A 89 -7.69 -24.72 16.59
CA VAL A 89 -7.55 -26.03 17.23
C VAL A 89 -8.66 -26.99 16.80
N VAL A 90 -9.93 -26.55 16.85
CA VAL A 90 -11.09 -27.37 16.47
C VAL A 90 -11.01 -27.83 15.01
N TRP A 91 -10.55 -26.96 14.12
CA TRP A 91 -10.44 -27.24 12.69
C TRP A 91 -9.08 -27.78 12.24
N GLY A 92 -8.15 -27.98 13.18
CA GLY A 92 -6.81 -28.52 12.90
C GLY A 92 -5.94 -27.62 12.00
N TYR A 93 -6.09 -26.30 12.10
CA TYR A 93 -5.29 -25.37 11.30
C TYR A 93 -3.85 -25.29 11.82
N PRO A 94 -2.84 -25.52 10.95
CA PRO A 94 -1.44 -25.53 11.36
C PRO A 94 -0.82 -24.13 11.54
N SER A 95 -1.46 -23.06 11.05
CA SER A 95 -0.96 -21.69 11.16
C SER A 95 -1.73 -20.89 12.21
N ASN A 96 -1.03 -19.96 12.86
CA ASN A 96 -1.55 -18.96 13.79
C ASN A 96 -1.81 -17.61 13.10
N VAL A 97 -1.63 -17.52 11.78
CA VAL A 97 -1.81 -16.29 11.00
C VAL A 97 -3.21 -16.22 10.41
N TRP A 98 -3.86 -15.07 10.62
CA TRP A 98 -5.23 -14.81 10.16
C TRP A 98 -5.29 -13.65 9.17
N VAL A 99 -6.08 -13.83 8.12
CA VAL A 99 -6.23 -12.95 6.97
C VAL A 99 -7.66 -12.43 6.90
N PRO A 100 -7.89 -11.10 6.96
CA PRO A 100 -9.20 -10.51 6.75
C PRO A 100 -9.82 -10.96 5.41
N ALA A 101 -11.10 -11.34 5.41
CA ALA A 101 -11.81 -11.79 4.21
C ALA A 101 -11.81 -10.74 3.09
N GLU A 102 -11.85 -9.46 3.45
CA GLU A 102 -11.75 -8.35 2.48
C GLU A 102 -10.39 -8.32 1.76
N LEU A 103 -9.29 -8.62 2.45
CA LEU A 103 -7.97 -8.73 1.82
C LEU A 103 -7.88 -9.95 0.91
N VAL A 104 -8.48 -11.09 1.32
CA VAL A 104 -8.58 -12.29 0.46
C VAL A 104 -9.28 -11.95 -0.86
N LYS A 105 -10.39 -11.20 -0.79
CA LYS A 105 -11.14 -10.73 -1.97
C LYS A 105 -10.33 -9.78 -2.84
N ARG A 106 -9.71 -8.74 -2.25
CA ARG A 106 -8.95 -7.72 -3.00
C ARG A 106 -7.70 -8.25 -3.67
N LEU A 107 -7.01 -9.19 -3.02
CA LEU A 107 -5.81 -9.83 -3.55
C LEU A 107 -6.13 -11.04 -4.43
N SER A 108 -7.42 -11.33 -4.68
CA SER A 108 -7.88 -12.48 -5.47
C SER A 108 -7.25 -13.80 -5.02
N LEU A 109 -7.11 -14.00 -3.71
CA LEU A 109 -6.47 -15.19 -3.15
C LEU A 109 -7.40 -16.40 -3.26
N ARG A 110 -6.86 -17.52 -3.75
CA ARG A 110 -7.60 -18.77 -3.91
C ARG A 110 -7.69 -19.53 -2.59
N ARG A 111 -8.86 -20.09 -2.30
CA ARG A 111 -9.10 -20.96 -1.14
C ARG A 111 -8.56 -22.36 -1.41
N SER A 112 -7.96 -22.97 -0.38
CA SER A 112 -7.49 -24.35 -0.39
C SER A 112 -8.67 -25.31 -0.21
N SER A 113 -8.70 -26.40 -0.98
CA SER A 113 -9.68 -27.48 -0.81
C SER A 113 -9.43 -28.31 0.44
N ARG A 114 -8.20 -28.29 0.99
CA ARG A 114 -7.83 -29.06 2.18
C ARG A 114 -8.56 -28.61 3.46
N TYR A 115 -8.96 -27.35 3.53
CA TYR A 115 -9.62 -26.77 4.70
C TYR A 115 -10.87 -25.97 4.28
N PRO A 116 -11.98 -26.65 3.97
CA PRO A 116 -13.14 -26.06 3.28
C PRO A 116 -14.02 -25.18 4.18
N ALA A 117 -13.77 -25.14 5.50
CA ALA A 117 -14.59 -24.42 6.46
C ALA A 117 -14.77 -22.93 6.10
N PRO A 118 -15.91 -22.31 6.49
CA PRO A 118 -16.15 -20.89 6.26
C PRO A 118 -15.19 -20.00 7.07
N PRO A 119 -15.06 -18.70 6.73
CA PRO A 119 -14.29 -17.77 7.54
C PRO A 119 -14.94 -17.56 8.91
N ILE A 120 -14.12 -17.32 9.93
CA ILE A 120 -14.58 -17.07 11.29
C ILE A 120 -14.90 -15.59 11.44
N SER A 121 -16.11 -15.29 11.91
CA SER A 121 -16.54 -13.93 12.17
C SER A 121 -16.26 -13.56 13.63
N ILE A 122 -15.62 -12.41 13.84
CA ILE A 122 -15.36 -11.84 15.16
C ILE A 122 -15.94 -10.43 15.24
N SER A 123 -16.39 -10.03 16.42
CA SER A 123 -16.83 -8.67 16.69
C SER A 123 -15.61 -7.76 16.90
N ALA A 124 -15.51 -6.69 16.10
CA ALA A 124 -14.53 -5.63 16.28
C ALA A 124 -15.25 -4.30 16.60
N GLU A 125 -14.51 -3.30 17.09
CA GLU A 125 -15.06 -1.97 17.41
C GLU A 125 -15.80 -1.34 16.21
N ASN A 126 -15.34 -1.61 14.99
CA ASN A 126 -15.93 -1.11 13.75
C ASN A 126 -16.87 -2.13 13.08
N GLY A 127 -17.53 -3.00 13.86
CA GLY A 127 -18.48 -4.01 13.40
C GLY A 127 -17.91 -5.42 13.26
N VAL A 128 -18.73 -6.32 12.72
CA VAL A 128 -18.37 -7.74 12.54
C VAL A 128 -17.42 -7.90 11.36
N ARG A 129 -16.31 -8.63 11.55
CA ARG A 129 -15.31 -8.89 10.52
C ARG A 129 -15.03 -10.38 10.41
N ALA A 130 -14.91 -10.86 9.18
CA ALA A 130 -14.62 -12.26 8.89
C ALA A 130 -13.12 -12.46 8.58
N PHE A 131 -12.56 -13.57 9.06
CA PHE A 131 -11.14 -13.92 8.90
C PHE A 131 -10.99 -15.37 8.42
N TYR A 132 -10.05 -15.57 7.49
CA TYR A 132 -9.55 -16.88 7.10
C TYR A 132 -8.23 -17.15 7.81
N ASN A 133 -7.99 -18.37 8.23
CA ASN A 133 -6.65 -18.81 8.61
C ASN A 133 -5.79 -18.93 7.34
N SER A 134 -4.49 -18.61 7.40
CA SER A 134 -3.61 -18.66 6.22
C SER A 134 -3.56 -20.06 5.59
N SER A 135 -3.70 -21.12 6.39
CA SER A 135 -3.77 -22.51 5.91
C SER A 135 -4.99 -22.81 5.03
N GLN A 136 -6.04 -22.00 5.10
CA GLN A 136 -7.22 -22.09 4.23
C GLN A 136 -6.99 -21.49 2.84
N LEU A 137 -5.81 -20.91 2.58
CA LEU A 137 -5.45 -20.28 1.31
C LEU A 137 -4.40 -21.13 0.59
N VAL A 138 -4.39 -21.09 -0.75
CA VAL A 138 -3.38 -21.81 -1.57
C VAL A 138 -2.00 -21.11 -1.53
N CYS A 139 -1.97 -19.84 -1.11
CA CYS A 139 -0.77 -19.01 -1.10
C CYS A 139 0.12 -19.34 0.12
N PRO A 140 1.42 -19.63 -0.07
CA PRO A 140 2.37 -19.77 1.03
C PRO A 140 2.44 -18.52 1.91
N GLU A 141 2.73 -18.69 3.19
CA GLU A 141 2.70 -17.61 4.17
C GLU A 141 3.66 -16.46 3.82
N GLU A 142 4.88 -16.77 3.35
CA GLU A 142 5.86 -15.76 2.92
C GLU A 142 5.38 -14.93 1.72
N GLU A 143 4.81 -15.57 0.70
CA GLU A 143 4.25 -14.89 -0.47
C GLU A 143 3.03 -14.03 -0.07
N LEU A 144 2.22 -14.53 0.86
CA LEU A 144 1.08 -13.81 1.41
C LEU A 144 1.53 -12.53 2.14
N PHE A 145 2.56 -12.60 2.98
CA PHE A 145 3.15 -11.42 3.63
C PHE A 145 3.67 -10.40 2.61
N ALA A 146 4.35 -10.86 1.54
CA ALA A 146 4.84 -9.98 0.48
C ALA A 146 3.70 -9.27 -0.26
N LYS A 147 2.64 -10.00 -0.64
CA LYS A 147 1.46 -9.44 -1.32
C LYS A 147 0.72 -8.43 -0.43
N VAL A 148 0.52 -8.75 0.84
CA VAL A 148 -0.14 -7.83 1.79
C VAL A 148 0.72 -6.60 2.04
N GLY A 149 2.04 -6.75 2.18
CA GLY A 149 2.97 -5.63 2.32
C GLY A 149 2.92 -4.68 1.13
N ALA A 150 2.97 -5.22 -0.10
CA ALA A 150 2.84 -4.42 -1.32
C ALA A 150 1.49 -3.69 -1.41
N PHE A 151 0.40 -4.35 -1.02
CA PHE A 151 -0.93 -3.76 -1.02
C PHE A 151 -1.08 -2.63 0.02
N VAL A 152 -0.58 -2.83 1.23
CA VAL A 152 -0.61 -1.80 2.29
C VAL A 152 0.22 -0.59 1.90
N GLU A 153 1.41 -0.79 1.32
CA GLU A 153 2.24 0.30 0.81
C GLU A 153 1.55 1.04 -0.34
N ALA A 154 0.92 0.33 -1.27
CA ALA A 154 0.12 0.95 -2.34
C ALA A 154 -1.03 1.79 -1.78
N GLN A 155 -1.76 1.28 -0.79
CA GLN A 155 -2.82 2.05 -0.12
C GLN A 155 -2.30 3.28 0.62
N ARG A 156 -1.15 3.17 1.28
CA ARG A 156 -0.50 4.29 1.95
C ARG A 156 -0.12 5.37 0.93
N ILE A 157 0.47 4.96 -0.18
CA ILE A 157 0.80 5.82 -1.32
C ILE A 157 -0.47 6.50 -1.86
N MET A 158 -1.58 5.77 -2.04
CA MET A 158 -2.85 6.33 -2.49
C MET A 158 -3.46 7.32 -1.49
N LYS A 159 -3.37 7.04 -0.19
CA LYS A 159 -3.86 7.94 0.86
C LYS A 159 -2.99 9.21 0.98
N GLU A 160 -1.68 9.08 0.78
CA GLU A 160 -0.77 10.23 0.67
C GLU A 160 -0.99 11.03 -0.62
N MET A 161 -1.54 10.41 -1.68
CA MET A 161 -2.00 11.09 -2.89
C MET A 161 -3.30 11.86 -2.66
N SER A 162 -4.26 11.33 -1.90
CA SER A 162 -5.57 11.96 -1.69
C SER A 162 -5.65 12.96 -0.54
N GLY A 163 -4.70 12.92 0.41
CA GLY A 163 -4.68 13.83 1.57
C GLY A 163 -3.83 15.09 1.42
N GLY A 164 -3.06 15.22 0.33
CA GLY A 164 -2.25 16.41 0.05
C GLY A 164 -3.03 17.41 -0.80
N ASN A 165 -2.81 18.71 -0.59
CA ASN A 165 -3.27 19.75 -1.50
C ASN A 165 -2.78 19.38 -2.91
N GLU A 166 -3.68 19.03 -3.85
CA GLU A 166 -3.33 18.50 -5.19
C GLU A 166 -2.35 19.44 -5.94
N ASP A 167 -2.35 20.71 -5.59
CA ASP A 167 -1.43 21.74 -6.09
C ASP A 167 0.05 21.54 -5.72
N MET A 168 0.36 20.67 -4.76
CA MET A 168 1.73 20.43 -4.31
C MET A 168 2.43 19.24 -4.98
N TRP A 169 1.74 18.46 -5.82
CA TRP A 169 2.36 17.29 -6.44
C TRP A 169 3.37 17.71 -7.52
N PRO A 170 4.61 17.18 -7.50
CA PRO A 170 5.59 17.51 -8.53
C PRO A 170 5.18 16.95 -9.88
N LEU A 171 5.19 17.80 -10.89
CA LEU A 171 4.87 17.48 -12.27
C LEU A 171 6.14 17.49 -13.13
N ASN A 172 6.20 16.64 -14.15
CA ASN A 172 7.21 16.76 -15.19
C ASN A 172 6.84 17.89 -16.18
N THR A 173 7.68 18.12 -17.18
CA THR A 173 7.47 19.13 -18.22
C THR A 173 6.34 18.79 -19.21
N ASN A 174 5.68 17.64 -19.08
CA ASN A 174 4.44 17.26 -19.77
C ASN A 174 3.20 17.44 -18.90
N GLY A 175 3.34 17.95 -17.67
CA GLY A 175 2.22 18.11 -16.74
C GLY A 175 1.75 16.80 -16.10
N GLU A 176 2.52 15.72 -16.28
CA GLU A 176 2.22 14.41 -15.71
C GLU A 176 2.82 14.32 -14.30
N GLN A 177 2.12 13.63 -13.40
CA GLN A 177 2.57 13.43 -12.03
C GLN A 177 3.81 12.55 -11.99
N LEU A 178 4.84 13.01 -11.28
CA LEU A 178 6.02 12.19 -11.02
C LEU A 178 5.71 11.11 -9.97
N PRO A 179 6.40 9.95 -10.01
CA PRO A 179 6.08 8.82 -9.14
C PRO A 179 6.13 9.16 -7.63
N PRO A 180 5.40 8.42 -6.79
CA PRO A 180 5.31 8.69 -5.35
C PRO A 180 6.66 8.74 -4.63
N HIS A 181 7.62 7.89 -4.99
CA HIS A 181 8.96 7.92 -4.40
C HIS A 181 9.69 9.24 -4.70
N PHE A 182 9.51 9.80 -5.91
CA PHE A 182 10.03 11.10 -6.29
C PHE A 182 9.39 12.21 -5.45
N ALA A 183 8.06 12.19 -5.32
CA ALA A 183 7.32 13.16 -4.51
C ALA A 183 7.75 13.14 -3.03
N ARG A 184 8.04 11.96 -2.47
CA ARG A 184 8.60 11.84 -1.10
C ARG A 184 9.97 12.52 -0.98
N GLU A 185 10.86 12.33 -1.94
CA GLU A 185 12.18 12.99 -1.94
C GLU A 185 12.05 14.51 -2.08
N VAL A 186 11.16 15.00 -2.95
CA VAL A 186 10.86 16.44 -3.06
C VAL A 186 10.37 17.02 -1.74
N ARG A 187 9.43 16.34 -1.05
CA ARG A 187 8.90 16.80 0.24
C ARG A 187 9.97 16.88 1.33
N LYS A 188 10.83 15.85 1.42
CA LYS A 188 11.97 15.86 2.36
C LYS A 188 12.86 17.08 2.16
N ARG A 189 13.07 17.49 0.90
CA ARG A 189 13.90 18.65 0.54
C ARG A 189 13.19 20.00 0.73
N LYS A 190 11.87 20.06 0.56
CA LYS A 190 11.08 21.28 0.86
C LYS A 190 11.24 21.70 2.32
N ILE A 191 11.20 20.75 3.25
CA ILE A 191 11.37 21.00 4.69
C ILE A 191 12.74 21.64 4.99
N LEU A 192 13.76 21.34 4.17
CA LEU A 192 15.11 21.89 4.34
C LEU A 192 15.32 23.25 3.66
N THR A 193 14.43 23.63 2.75
CA THR A 193 14.64 24.77 1.82
C THR A 193 13.47 25.76 1.88
N GLU A 194 13.07 26.14 3.10
CA GLU A 194 11.89 26.99 3.34
C GLU A 194 11.95 28.39 2.67
N ALA A 195 13.11 28.81 2.17
CA ALA A 195 13.33 30.16 1.64
C ALA A 195 12.96 30.37 0.16
N ILE A 196 12.75 29.32 -0.65
CA ILE A 196 12.51 29.47 -2.11
C ILE A 196 11.13 28.94 -2.46
N ALA A 197 10.28 29.80 -3.02
CA ALA A 197 9.02 29.41 -3.64
C ALA A 197 9.30 28.39 -4.76
N GLN A 198 9.07 27.11 -4.48
CA GLN A 198 9.30 26.04 -5.44
C GLN A 198 8.14 25.93 -6.42
N SER A 199 8.46 25.87 -7.70
CA SER A 199 7.49 25.51 -8.73
C SER A 199 7.01 24.07 -8.53
N ARG A 200 5.80 23.75 -8.97
CA ARG A 200 5.35 22.35 -9.05
C ARG A 200 6.03 21.60 -10.20
N TYR A 201 6.60 22.30 -11.18
CA TYR A 201 7.24 21.70 -12.33
C TYR A 201 8.70 21.35 -12.06
N TRP A 202 9.11 20.20 -12.58
CA TRP A 202 10.46 19.66 -12.51
C TRP A 202 10.90 19.27 -13.92
N ALA A 203 12.13 19.60 -14.26
CA ALA A 203 12.71 19.35 -15.58
C ALA A 203 14.11 18.73 -15.44
N THR A 204 14.51 17.97 -16.46
CA THR A 204 15.93 17.65 -16.66
C THR A 204 16.67 18.86 -17.22
N GLU A 205 18.00 18.85 -17.16
CA GLU A 205 18.83 19.90 -17.77
C GLU A 205 18.55 20.05 -19.27
N ASP A 206 18.50 18.92 -19.98
CA ASP A 206 18.23 18.87 -21.41
C ASP A 206 16.83 19.38 -21.77
N GLU A 207 15.80 19.03 -20.97
CA GLU A 207 14.45 19.52 -21.22
C GLU A 207 14.40 21.05 -21.08
N ALA A 208 14.96 21.59 -20.01
CA ALA A 208 14.98 23.02 -19.74
C ALA A 208 15.72 23.80 -20.85
N ALA A 209 16.88 23.30 -21.28
CA ALA A 209 17.68 23.93 -22.33
C ALA A 209 17.06 23.76 -23.73
N CYS A 210 16.73 22.53 -24.12
CA CYS A 210 16.38 22.20 -25.51
C CYS A 210 14.89 22.41 -25.84
N ILE A 211 13.99 22.23 -24.86
CA ILE A 211 12.54 22.36 -25.10
C ILE A 211 12.05 23.76 -24.77
N PHE A 212 12.47 24.28 -23.62
CA PHE A 212 11.97 25.56 -23.10
C PHE A 212 12.90 26.74 -23.41
N GLY A 213 14.13 26.49 -23.90
CA GLY A 213 15.10 27.55 -24.15
C GLY A 213 15.47 28.33 -22.88
N SER A 214 15.40 27.67 -21.73
CA SER A 214 15.59 28.25 -20.40
C SER A 214 16.47 27.31 -19.57
N PRO A 215 17.79 27.29 -19.82
CA PRO A 215 18.69 26.39 -19.12
C PRO A 215 18.76 26.73 -17.62
N PHE A 216 19.19 25.76 -16.82
CA PHE A 216 19.50 25.99 -15.41
C PHE A 216 20.67 26.95 -15.24
N VAL A 217 20.62 27.77 -14.18
CA VAL A 217 21.81 28.50 -13.74
C VAL A 217 22.85 27.46 -13.28
N PRO A 218 24.13 27.54 -13.70
CA PRO A 218 25.12 26.50 -13.36
C PRO A 218 25.28 26.24 -11.86
N SER A 219 25.18 27.29 -11.03
CA SER A 219 25.22 27.17 -9.56
C SER A 219 23.99 26.45 -8.97
N PHE A 220 22.93 26.23 -9.75
CA PHE A 220 21.75 25.46 -9.37
C PHE A 220 21.92 23.95 -9.59
N LEU A 221 22.83 23.55 -10.47
CA LEU A 221 23.06 22.15 -10.84
C LEU A 221 23.96 21.44 -9.81
N THR A 222 23.47 21.30 -8.58
CA THR A 222 24.17 20.59 -7.51
C THR A 222 23.45 19.28 -7.14
N PRO A 223 24.16 18.25 -6.67
CA PRO A 223 23.55 16.97 -6.25
C PRO A 223 22.46 17.14 -5.19
N GLU A 224 22.61 18.11 -4.29
CA GLU A 224 21.66 18.42 -3.21
C GLU A 224 20.33 18.97 -3.74
N ARG A 225 20.33 19.54 -4.95
CA ARG A 225 19.14 20.08 -5.64
C ARG A 225 18.55 19.09 -6.65
N ALA A 226 19.31 18.07 -7.07
CA ALA A 226 18.89 17.06 -8.03
C ALA A 226 18.08 15.92 -7.39
N VAL A 227 16.87 15.64 -7.86
CA VAL A 227 16.10 14.44 -7.48
C VAL A 227 16.26 13.39 -8.57
N VAL A 228 16.72 12.19 -8.17
CA VAL A 228 16.99 11.09 -9.11
C VAL A 228 15.69 10.32 -9.38
N LEU A 229 15.31 10.23 -10.66
CA LEU A 229 14.27 9.32 -11.11
C LEU A 229 14.92 8.07 -11.74
N SER A 230 14.63 6.90 -11.19
CA SER A 230 15.14 5.63 -11.71
C SER A 230 14.08 4.93 -12.55
N GLY A 231 14.28 4.83 -13.86
CA GLY A 231 13.36 4.16 -14.80
C GLY A 231 13.36 2.63 -14.74
N GLY A 232 14.02 2.02 -13.75
CA GLY A 232 14.23 0.58 -13.62
C GLY A 232 15.67 0.15 -13.96
N PRO A 233 16.00 -1.15 -13.86
CA PRO A 233 17.38 -1.65 -13.96
C PRO A 233 18.06 -1.43 -15.31
N ARG A 234 17.28 -1.21 -16.37
CA ARG A 234 17.76 -1.06 -17.75
C ARG A 234 17.62 0.36 -18.30
N CYS A 235 17.08 1.28 -17.52
CA CYS A 235 16.86 2.66 -17.95
C CYS A 235 17.88 3.58 -17.31
N ALA A 236 18.28 4.62 -18.06
CA ALA A 236 19.15 5.65 -17.53
C ALA A 236 18.52 6.32 -16.30
N ARG A 237 19.36 6.66 -15.33
CA ARG A 237 18.95 7.51 -14.20
C ARG A 237 18.83 8.94 -14.72
N LEU A 238 17.67 9.54 -14.51
CA LEU A 238 17.42 10.93 -14.87
C LEU A 238 17.52 11.81 -13.63
N LEU A 239 18.18 12.95 -13.77
CA LEU A 239 18.27 13.98 -12.74
C LEU A 239 17.26 15.07 -13.05
N TYR A 240 16.34 15.30 -12.12
CA TYR A 240 15.37 16.37 -12.20
C TYR A 240 15.73 17.47 -11.21
N TYR A 241 15.54 18.71 -11.65
CA TYR A 241 15.71 19.91 -10.84
C TYR A 241 14.41 20.72 -10.85
N ASN A 242 14.15 21.46 -9.78
CA ASN A 242 13.00 22.36 -9.74
C ASN A 242 13.22 23.51 -10.72
N VAL A 243 12.24 23.78 -11.60
CA VAL A 243 12.39 24.77 -12.68
C VAL A 243 12.61 26.20 -12.18
N CYS A 244 12.42 26.49 -10.89
CA CYS A 244 12.78 27.77 -10.28
C CYS A 244 14.29 28.10 -10.40
N GLY A 245 15.14 27.09 -10.62
CA GLY A 245 16.56 27.26 -10.87
C GLY A 245 16.95 27.61 -12.31
N THR A 246 15.97 27.75 -13.21
CA THR A 246 16.22 28.12 -14.61
C THR A 246 16.41 29.62 -14.79
N GLN A 247 16.98 30.04 -15.92
CA GLN A 247 17.15 31.45 -16.25
C GLN A 247 15.81 32.18 -16.43
N ARG A 248 14.78 31.47 -16.90
CA ARG A 248 13.42 31.96 -17.09
C ARG A 248 12.41 30.97 -16.52
N PRO A 249 12.13 30.99 -15.21
CA PRO A 249 11.18 30.06 -14.59
C PRO A 249 9.73 30.28 -15.04
N ASP A 250 9.40 31.49 -15.50
CA ASP A 250 8.07 31.91 -15.97
C ASP A 250 7.58 31.12 -17.19
N VAL A 251 8.49 30.57 -18.00
CA VAL A 251 8.11 29.78 -19.19
C VAL A 251 7.56 28.40 -18.84
N PHE A 252 7.65 27.98 -17.58
CA PHE A 252 7.13 26.69 -17.09
C PHE A 252 5.79 26.90 -16.39
N SER A 253 4.70 26.79 -17.16
CA SER A 253 3.33 27.00 -16.71
C SER A 253 2.42 25.83 -17.11
N SER A 254 1.16 25.82 -16.69
CA SER A 254 0.18 24.83 -17.14
C SER A 254 -0.08 24.87 -18.65
N GLU A 255 0.18 26.01 -19.30
CA GLU A 255 0.01 26.17 -20.73
C GLU A 255 1.16 25.53 -21.52
N THR A 256 2.39 25.63 -21.03
CA THR A 256 3.59 25.13 -21.71
C THR A 256 4.00 23.72 -21.24
N CYS A 257 3.83 23.43 -19.95
CA CYS A 257 4.10 22.14 -19.33
C CYS A 257 2.88 21.21 -19.41
N ARG A 258 2.51 20.87 -20.63
CA ARG A 258 1.42 19.92 -20.93
C ARG A 258 1.85 18.86 -21.93
N HIS A 259 1.11 17.77 -21.96
CA HIS A 259 1.36 16.67 -22.88
C HIS A 259 1.15 17.16 -24.32
N TYR A 260 2.15 16.99 -25.17
CA TYR A 260 2.11 17.43 -26.57
C TYR A 260 2.41 16.24 -27.47
N ARG A 261 1.39 15.78 -28.19
CA ARG A 261 1.48 14.62 -29.09
C ARG A 261 1.25 15.08 -30.53
N PRO A 262 2.29 15.59 -31.21
CA PRO A 262 2.16 16.09 -32.56
C PRO A 262 1.86 14.93 -33.51
N VAL A 263 1.03 15.23 -34.51
CA VAL A 263 0.60 14.29 -35.55
C VAL A 263 0.93 14.83 -36.92
N ASN A 264 1.19 13.92 -37.86
CA ASN A 264 1.40 14.27 -39.25
C ASN A 264 0.06 14.64 -39.92
N PHE A 265 0.12 15.01 -41.20
CA PHE A 265 -1.08 15.34 -42.00
C PHE A 265 -2.14 14.22 -42.07
N HIS A 266 -1.75 12.97 -41.82
CA HIS A 266 -2.63 11.79 -41.82
C HIS A 266 -3.10 11.43 -40.40
N GLY A 267 -2.86 12.27 -39.40
CA GLY A 267 -3.26 12.02 -38.00
C GLY A 267 -2.38 11.02 -37.25
N GLN A 268 -1.29 10.54 -37.85
CA GLN A 268 -0.38 9.60 -37.18
C GLN A 268 0.59 10.36 -36.28
N ALA A 269 0.75 9.89 -35.04
CA ALA A 269 1.69 10.49 -34.09
C ALA A 269 3.14 10.32 -34.57
N TYR A 270 3.95 11.37 -34.36
CA TYR A 270 5.39 11.29 -34.59
C TYR A 270 6.10 10.48 -33.50
N ASP A 271 7.27 9.95 -33.85
CA ASP A 271 8.20 9.36 -32.88
C ASP A 271 8.58 10.37 -31.78
N THR A 272 8.85 9.87 -30.59
CA THR A 272 9.20 10.67 -29.41
C THR A 272 10.33 11.67 -29.68
N LYS A 273 11.38 11.29 -30.41
CA LYS A 273 12.52 12.20 -30.68
C LYS A 273 12.09 13.40 -31.53
N VAL A 274 11.26 13.15 -32.53
CA VAL A 274 10.69 14.20 -33.39
C VAL A 274 9.67 15.04 -32.63
N ALA A 275 8.83 14.40 -31.82
CA ALA A 275 7.82 15.07 -31.01
C ALA A 275 8.42 16.08 -30.02
N VAL A 276 9.58 15.76 -29.42
CA VAL A 276 10.31 16.68 -28.53
C VAL A 276 10.73 17.96 -29.26
N GLN A 277 11.31 17.83 -30.45
CA GLN A 277 11.72 18.99 -31.28
C GLN A 277 10.51 19.81 -31.73
N MET A 278 9.42 19.14 -32.10
CA MET A 278 8.15 19.79 -32.44
C MET A 278 7.53 20.51 -31.24
N LYS A 279 7.59 19.95 -30.03
CA LYS A 279 7.13 20.61 -28.80
C LYS A 279 7.93 21.88 -28.53
N ALA A 280 9.25 21.81 -28.60
CA ALA A 280 10.14 22.97 -28.43
C ALA A 280 9.77 24.10 -29.40
N HIS A 281 9.55 23.73 -30.65
CA HIS A 281 9.18 24.66 -31.70
C HIS A 281 7.74 25.19 -31.52
N ALA A 282 6.78 24.38 -31.04
CA ALA A 282 5.43 24.83 -30.74
C ALA A 282 5.39 25.83 -29.57
N ILE A 283 6.22 25.62 -28.53
CA ILE A 283 6.38 26.56 -27.42
C ILE A 283 6.90 27.91 -27.94
N ARG A 284 7.96 27.88 -28.76
CA ARG A 284 8.59 29.09 -29.30
C ARG A 284 7.63 30.01 -30.07
N TYR A 285 6.63 29.44 -30.74
CA TYR A 285 5.65 30.17 -31.54
C TYR A 285 4.25 30.18 -30.90
N CYS A 286 4.14 29.83 -29.61
CA CYS A 286 2.90 29.83 -28.85
C CYS A 286 1.74 29.09 -29.54
N CYS A 287 2.01 27.91 -30.11
CA CYS A 287 1.03 27.17 -30.91
C CYS A 287 0.81 25.72 -30.43
N LEU A 288 1.01 25.47 -29.14
CA LEU A 288 0.84 24.14 -28.56
C LEU A 288 -0.58 23.58 -28.72
N ASP A 289 -1.60 24.41 -28.99
CA ASP A 289 -2.99 23.95 -29.19
C ASP A 289 -3.18 23.22 -30.52
N SER A 290 -2.29 23.45 -31.47
CA SER A 290 -2.28 22.74 -32.75
C SER A 290 -1.31 21.57 -32.70
N LEU A 291 -1.85 20.36 -32.87
CA LEU A 291 -1.07 19.13 -32.93
C LEU A 291 -0.61 18.76 -34.34
N MET A 292 -1.22 19.35 -35.38
CA MET A 292 -0.94 18.95 -36.76
C MET A 292 0.33 19.63 -37.30
N TRP A 293 1.24 18.81 -37.81
CA TRP A 293 2.44 19.23 -38.52
C TRP A 293 2.42 18.72 -39.95
N VAL A 294 2.89 19.57 -40.86
CA VAL A 294 2.98 19.27 -42.29
C VAL A 294 4.37 19.62 -42.81
N THR A 295 4.79 19.00 -43.92
CA THR A 295 5.99 19.45 -44.60
C THR A 295 5.72 20.80 -45.29
N THR A 296 6.72 21.67 -45.36
CA THR A 296 6.60 22.95 -46.08
C THR A 296 6.27 22.76 -47.56
N SER A 297 6.79 21.68 -48.18
CA SER A 297 6.42 21.27 -49.54
C SER A 297 4.93 20.91 -49.69
N ARG A 298 4.31 20.31 -48.66
CA ARG A 298 2.88 20.00 -48.66
C ARG A 298 2.04 21.28 -48.48
N ALA A 299 2.44 22.17 -47.58
CA ALA A 299 1.80 23.47 -47.42
C ALA A 299 1.83 24.27 -48.73
N ALA A 300 2.99 24.32 -49.40
CA ALA A 300 3.15 25.00 -50.69
C ALA A 300 2.26 24.40 -51.79
N ARG A 301 2.19 23.06 -51.92
CA ARG A 301 1.27 22.39 -52.86
C ARG A 301 -0.20 22.67 -52.57
N ALA A 302 -0.54 22.85 -51.31
CA ALA A 302 -1.88 23.27 -50.91
C ALA A 302 -2.13 24.77 -51.15
N GLY A 303 -1.16 25.54 -51.65
CA GLY A 303 -1.29 26.99 -51.84
C GLY A 303 -1.31 27.79 -50.53
N VAL A 304 -0.74 27.23 -49.46
CA VAL A 304 -0.68 27.82 -48.12
C VAL A 304 0.74 28.29 -47.84
N ARG A 305 0.91 29.52 -47.34
CA ARG A 305 2.22 30.11 -47.03
C ARG A 305 2.43 30.14 -45.52
N LEU A 306 3.69 30.33 -45.13
CA LEU A 306 4.04 30.54 -43.74
C LEU A 306 3.72 31.97 -43.32
N ARG A 307 3.34 32.19 -42.06
CA ARG A 307 3.20 33.54 -41.52
C ARG A 307 4.56 34.26 -41.51
N SER A 308 4.54 35.58 -41.58
CA SER A 308 5.75 36.40 -41.48
C SER A 308 6.52 36.09 -40.20
N GLY A 309 7.85 35.98 -40.28
CA GLY A 309 8.73 35.68 -39.14
C GLY A 309 8.81 34.19 -38.73
N VAL A 310 8.00 33.31 -39.32
CA VAL A 310 8.07 31.87 -39.04
C VAL A 310 9.25 31.24 -39.76
N LYS A 311 10.11 30.56 -38.99
CA LYS A 311 11.14 29.66 -39.49
C LYS A 311 10.66 28.22 -39.35
N PRO A 312 10.65 27.40 -40.41
CA PRO A 312 10.32 25.98 -40.31
C PRO A 312 11.28 25.20 -39.43
N LEU A 313 10.78 24.11 -38.84
CA LEU A 313 11.60 23.11 -38.17
C LEU A 313 12.28 22.23 -39.24
N VAL A 314 13.60 22.31 -39.34
CA VAL A 314 14.38 21.48 -40.27
C VAL A 314 15.00 20.32 -39.50
N MET A 315 14.77 19.10 -39.96
CA MET A 315 15.31 17.88 -39.35
C MET A 315 15.87 16.95 -40.42
N TYR A 316 16.85 16.13 -40.03
CA TYR A 316 17.36 15.05 -40.86
C TYR A 316 16.69 13.73 -40.47
N VAL A 317 15.87 13.17 -41.36
CA VAL A 317 15.17 11.89 -41.18
C VAL A 317 15.44 11.03 -42.42
N GLY A 318 16.69 10.56 -42.55
CA GLY A 318 17.21 9.94 -43.78
C GLY A 318 17.45 10.94 -44.92
N ASP A 319 16.63 12.00 -44.99
CA ASP A 319 16.78 13.18 -45.84
C ASP A 319 16.46 14.46 -45.04
N ILE A 320 16.82 15.63 -45.57
CA ILE A 320 16.51 16.93 -44.97
C ILE A 320 15.03 17.23 -45.22
N VAL A 321 14.23 17.21 -44.15
CA VAL A 321 12.81 17.51 -44.19
C VAL A 321 12.50 18.76 -43.38
N SER A 322 11.72 19.66 -43.97
CA SER A 322 11.27 20.90 -43.36
C SER A 322 9.78 20.79 -42.98
N PHE A 323 9.49 20.95 -41.69
CA PHE A 323 8.17 20.86 -41.10
C PHE A 323 7.68 22.21 -40.59
N VAL A 324 6.36 22.39 -40.60
CA VAL A 324 5.69 23.53 -39.99
C VAL A 324 4.41 23.08 -39.31
N ASN A 325 4.12 23.66 -38.15
CA ASN A 325 2.84 23.46 -37.50
C ASN A 325 1.76 24.20 -38.29
N VAL A 326 0.59 23.61 -38.44
CA VAL A 326 -0.52 24.21 -39.20
C VAL A 326 -0.94 25.58 -38.66
N ALA A 327 -0.83 25.82 -37.35
CA ALA A 327 -1.13 27.13 -36.75
C ALA A 327 -0.12 28.25 -37.13
N MET A 328 1.04 27.90 -37.69
CA MET A 328 2.07 28.84 -38.14
C MET A 328 1.88 29.29 -39.60
N THR A 329 0.80 28.88 -40.27
CA THR A 329 0.53 29.22 -41.67
C THR A 329 -0.50 30.35 -41.82
N ASP A 330 -0.56 30.97 -43.00
CA ASP A 330 -1.52 32.04 -43.30
C ASP A 330 -2.96 31.54 -43.50
N ASN A 331 -3.15 30.23 -43.69
CA ASN A 331 -4.46 29.60 -43.81
C ASN A 331 -4.47 28.18 -43.19
N PRO A 332 -4.61 28.07 -41.85
CA PRO A 332 -4.65 26.79 -41.15
C PRO A 332 -5.83 25.89 -41.57
N GLU A 333 -7.01 26.49 -41.77
CA GLU A 333 -8.25 25.77 -42.09
C GLU A 333 -8.15 24.99 -43.40
N ARG A 334 -7.48 25.56 -44.41
CA ARG A 334 -7.26 24.90 -45.69
C ARG A 334 -6.45 23.59 -45.54
N LEU A 335 -5.48 23.54 -44.63
CA LEU A 335 -4.71 22.33 -44.39
C LEU A 335 -5.53 21.30 -43.59
N HIS A 336 -6.35 21.74 -42.65
CA HIS A 336 -7.27 20.87 -41.93
C HIS A 336 -8.32 20.25 -42.86
N GLY A 337 -8.92 21.03 -43.75
CA GLY A 337 -9.94 20.54 -44.69
C GLY A 337 -9.41 19.56 -45.74
N LEU A 338 -8.10 19.55 -45.99
CA LEU A 338 -7.44 18.59 -46.89
C LEU A 338 -6.95 17.34 -46.16
N SER A 339 -6.90 17.36 -44.83
CA SER A 339 -6.53 16.19 -44.05
C SER A 339 -7.62 15.14 -44.25
N PRO A 340 -7.29 13.91 -44.71
CA PRO A 340 -8.28 12.86 -44.82
C PRO A 340 -8.91 12.68 -43.43
N SER A 341 -10.21 12.92 -43.35
CA SER A 341 -10.98 12.96 -42.11
C SER A 341 -10.52 11.86 -41.15
N GLN A 342 -10.38 12.21 -39.86
CA GLN A 342 -10.17 11.26 -38.78
C GLN A 342 -11.34 10.28 -38.73
N THR A 343 -11.30 9.22 -39.53
CA THR A 343 -12.19 8.08 -39.36
C THR A 343 -11.76 7.40 -38.07
N THR A 344 -12.60 7.56 -37.05
CA THR A 344 -12.62 6.83 -35.77
C THR A 344 -11.95 5.46 -35.85
N HIS A 345 -10.78 5.33 -35.20
CA HIS A 345 -10.36 4.05 -34.63
C HIS A 345 -9.74 4.30 -33.25
N HIS A 346 -10.59 4.06 -32.24
CA HIS A 346 -10.14 3.53 -30.97
C HIS A 346 -9.45 2.17 -31.23
N SER A 347 -8.46 1.90 -30.38
CA SER A 347 -7.83 0.61 -30.08
C SER A 347 -6.54 0.25 -30.83
N GLU A 348 -5.47 0.39 -30.06
CA GLU A 348 -4.48 -0.64 -29.74
C GLU A 348 -3.42 -1.08 -30.76
N GLU A 349 -2.19 -1.07 -30.21
CA GLU A 349 -0.96 -1.73 -30.64
C GLU A 349 -0.25 -1.21 -31.89
N CYS A 350 0.85 -0.50 -31.65
CA CYS A 350 1.89 -0.24 -32.64
C CYS A 350 2.93 -1.37 -32.57
N PRO A 351 3.06 -2.24 -33.59
CA PRO A 351 4.11 -3.25 -33.62
C PRO A 351 5.29 -2.72 -34.41
N LEU A 352 6.14 -1.87 -33.83
CA LEU A 352 7.47 -1.58 -34.36
C LEU A 352 8.47 -1.31 -33.23
N THR A 353 8.88 -2.38 -32.55
CA THR A 353 10.19 -2.47 -31.90
C THR A 353 11.28 -2.43 -32.97
N GLY A 354 11.77 -1.23 -33.28
CA GLY A 354 12.93 -1.00 -34.13
C GLY A 354 14.02 -0.27 -33.36
N ARG A 355 14.94 -1.04 -32.74
CA ARG A 355 16.27 -0.65 -32.26
C ARG A 355 16.42 0.76 -31.68
N LEU A 356 16.34 0.83 -30.36
CA LEU A 356 17.01 1.87 -29.57
C LEU A 356 18.54 1.72 -29.74
N SER A 357 19.13 2.50 -30.63
CA SER A 357 20.54 2.86 -30.52
C SER A 357 20.68 3.95 -29.46
N LYS A 358 21.59 3.65 -28.51
CA LYS A 358 22.09 4.47 -27.42
C LYS A 358 22.21 5.95 -27.78
N TRP A 359 21.67 6.81 -26.94
CA TRP A 359 22.31 8.01 -26.42
C TRP A 359 21.93 8.12 -24.95
#